data_AF-A0A936FWZ0-F1
#
_entry.id   AF-A0A936FWZ0-F1
#
_cell.length_a   1.000
_cell.length_b   1.000
_cell.length_c   1.000
_cell.angle_alpha   90.00
_cell.angle_beta   90.00
_cell.angle_gamma   90.00
#
_symmetry.space_group_name_H-M   'P 1'
#
loop_
_entity.id
_entity.type
_entity.pdbx_description
1 polymer ?
#
loop_
_entity_poly.entity_id
_entity_poly.type
_entity_poly.pdbx_seq_one_letter_code
_entity_poly.pdbx_strand_id
1 'polypeptide(L)' 'MELIAGITIESYIILSIALFSIGVIGVLYRRNAIIMFMCIELMLNAVNLLLVSFSKYWSDSGRPGFVFFIMA' A
#
# COMPACT_ATOMS: atom_id res chain seq x y z
N MET A 1 -6.93 5.88 25.45
CA MET A 1 -7.55 6.01 24.11
C MET A 1 -7.10 7.30 23.41
N GLU A 2 -5.82 7.67 23.51
CA GLU A 2 -5.23 8.84 22.83
C GLU A 2 -4.05 8.46 21.91
N LEU A 3 -3.51 7.25 22.07
CA LEU A 3 -2.44 6.70 21.21
C LEU A 3 -2.89 6.48 19.75
N ILE A 4 -4.21 6.43 19.50
CA ILE A 4 -4.81 6.20 18.18
C ILE A 4 -5.09 7.54 17.46
N ALA A 5 -5.03 8.67 18.18
CA ALA A 5 -5.33 10.00 17.64
C ALA A 5 -4.17 10.58 16.79
N GLY A 6 -2.97 9.98 16.86
CA GLY A 6 -1.81 10.39 16.06
C GLY A 6 -1.65 9.64 14.73
N ILE A 7 -2.55 8.71 14.40
CA ILE A 7 -2.44 7.92 13.15
C ILE A 7 -2.98 8.76 11.98
N THR A 8 -2.15 9.71 11.56
CA THR A 8 -2.42 10.60 10.44
C THR A 8 -2.25 9.85 9.11
N ILE A 9 -2.83 10.39 8.04
CA ILE A 9 -2.67 9.86 6.67
C ILE A 9 -1.20 9.61 6.30
N GLU A 10 -0.29 10.41 6.86
CA GLU A 10 1.16 10.30 6.68
C GLU A 10 1.72 8.94 7.09
N SER A 11 1.21 8.34 8.17
CA SER A 11 1.65 7.02 8.62
C SER A 11 1.33 5.93 7.59
N TYR A 12 0.18 6.02 6.93
CA TYR A 12 -0.20 5.08 5.88
C TYR A 12 0.58 5.31 4.58
N ILE A 13 0.94 6.55 4.27
CA ILE A 13 1.79 6.90 3.12
C ILE A 13 3.21 6.34 3.35
N ILE A 14 3.78 6.53 4.55
CA ILE A 14 5.10 5.99 4.90
C ILE A 14 5.09 4.46 4.83
N LEU A 15 4.04 3.82 5.37
CA LEU A 15 3.90 2.36 5.32
C LEU A 15 3.83 1.83 3.89
N SER A 16 3.03 2.45 3.01
CA SER A 16 2.94 2.03 1.61
C SER A 16 4.26 2.20 0.86
N ILE A 17 4.99 3.30 1.07
CA ILE A 17 6.32 3.49 0.49
C ILE A 17 7.32 2.43 0.98
N ALA A 18 7.28 2.10 2.27
CA ALA A 18 8.13 1.06 2.85
C ALA A 18 7.85 -0.33 2.25
N LEU A 19 6.57 -0.72 2.17
CA LEU A 19 6.16 -2.00 1.57
C LEU A 19 6.51 -2.08 0.08
N PHE A 20 6.32 -1.00 -0.67
CA PHE A 20 6.71 -0.93 -2.08
C PHE A 20 8.22 -1.11 -2.25
N SER A 21 9.01 -0.44 -1.41
CA SER A 21 10.48 -0.53 -1.44
C SER A 21 10.97 -1.96 -1.12
N ILE A 22 10.33 -2.64 -0.16
CA ILE A 22 10.60 -4.05 0.14
C ILE A 22 10.30 -4.93 -1.08
N GLY A 23 9.18 -4.68 -1.76
CA GLY A 23 8.82 -5.38 -2.99
C GLY A 23 9.84 -5.16 -4.11
N VAL A 24 10.31 -3.92 -4.31
CA VAL A 24 11.35 -3.58 -5.30
C VAL A 24 12.66 -4.32 -5.00
N ILE A 25 13.12 -4.28 -3.75
CA ILE A 25 14.33 -5.02 -3.32
C ILE A 25 14.13 -6.51 -3.56
N GLY A 26 12.94 -7.04 -3.25
CA GLY A 26 12.58 -8.43 -3.51
C GLY A 26 12.67 -8.80 -4.99
N VAL A 27 12.16 -7.98 -5.90
CA VAL A 27 12.24 -8.24 -7.35
C VAL A 27 13.68 -8.18 -7.88
N LEU A 28 14.50 -7.25 -7.40
CA LEU A 28 15.89 -7.09 -7.87
C LEU A 28 16.81 -8.22 -7.39
N TYR A 29 16.60 -8.76 -6.19
CA TYR A 29 17.49 -9.77 -5.60
C TYR A 29 17.08 -11.22 -5.88
N ARG A 30 15.82 -11.48 -6.28
CA ARG A 30 15.31 -12.85 -6.40
C ARG A 30 15.49 -13.40 -7.81
N ARG A 31 16.20 -14.54 -7.90
CA ARG A 31 16.36 -15.31 -9.15
C ARG A 31 15.18 -16.25 -9.46
N ASN A 32 14.30 -16.49 -8.49
CA ASN A 32 13.15 -17.37 -8.70
C ASN A 32 11.94 -16.56 -9.17
N ALA A 33 11.39 -16.92 -10.33
CA ALA A 33 10.24 -16.24 -10.93
C ALA A 33 9.00 -16.23 -10.02
N ILE A 34 8.75 -17.31 -9.27
CA ILE A 34 7.61 -17.38 -8.34
C ILE A 34 7.73 -16.31 -7.24
N ILE A 35 8.94 -16.15 -6.69
CA ILE A 35 9.17 -15.14 -5.64
C ILE A 35 9.08 -13.73 -6.23
N MET A 36 9.54 -13.56 -7.48
CA MET A 36 9.39 -12.28 -8.19
C MET A 36 7.91 -11.90 -8.34
N PHE A 37 7.04 -12.84 -8.73
CA PHE A 37 5.60 -12.60 -8.79
C PHE A 37 5.00 -12.25 -7.42
N MET A 38 5.38 -12.95 -6.36
CA MET A 38 4.92 -12.63 -5.00
C MET A 38 5.37 -11.23 -4.54
N CYS A 39 6.58 -10.79 -4.92
CA CYS A 39 7.04 -9.43 -4.65
C CYS A 39 6.28 -8.38 -5.49
N ILE A 40 5.89 -8.71 -6.71
CA ILE A 40 5.04 -7.84 -7.54
C ILE A 40 3.65 -7.70 -6.92
N GLU A 41 3.05 -8.78 -6.43
CA GLU A 41 1.78 -8.72 -5.69
C GLU A 41 1.88 -7.84 -4.45
N LEU A 42 2.99 -7.95 -3.70
CA LEU A 42 3.26 -7.08 -2.56
C LEU A 42 3.37 -5.59 -2.98
N MET A 43 4.05 -5.29 -4.09
CA MET A 43 4.14 -3.92 -4.62
C MET A 43 2.77 -3.38 -5.04
N LEU A 44 1.95 -4.20 -5.71
CA LEU A 44 0.60 -3.83 -6.11
C LEU A 44 -0.31 -3.59 -4.89
N ASN A 45 -0.15 -4.38 -3.82
CA ASN A 45 -0.87 -4.17 -2.56
C ASN A 45 -0.47 -2.84 -1.88
N ALA A 46 0.82 -2.50 -1.90
CA ALA A 46 1.33 -1.23 -1.37
C ALA A 46 0.78 -0.01 -2.13
N VAL A 47 0.70 -0.08 -3.47
CA VAL A 47 0.10 0.97 -4.30
C VAL A 47 -1.40 1.12 -4.01
N ASN A 48 -2.12 0.01 -3.82
CA ASN A 48 -3.52 0.05 -3.41
C ASN A 48 -3.72 0.72 -2.06
N LEU A 49 -2.87 0.42 -1.07
CA LEU A 49 -2.91 1.09 0.23
C LEU A 49 -2.72 2.61 0.07
N LEU A 50 -1.74 3.04 -0.72
CA LEU A 50 -1.48 4.46 -1.00
C LEU A 50 -2.69 5.15 -1.64
N LEU A 51 -3.34 4.49 -2.62
CA LEU A 51 -4.53 5.00 -3.29
C LEU A 51 -5.71 5.13 -2.34
N VAL A 52 -5.92 4.15 -1.45
CA VAL A 52 -6.95 4.19 -0.40
C VAL A 52 -6.69 5.35 0.57
N SER A 53 -5.45 5.54 0.99
CA SER A 53 -5.07 6.64 1.87
C SER A 53 -5.37 8.00 1.23
N PHE A 54 -4.95 8.22 -0.03
CA PHE A 54 -5.28 9.46 -0.73
C PHE A 54 -6.79 9.62 -0.93
N SER A 55 -7.50 8.55 -1.26
CA SER A 55 -8.94 8.64 -1.42
C SER A 55 -9.67 8.97 -0.11
N LYS A 56 -9.17 8.53 1.04
CA LYS A 56 -9.69 8.95 2.35
C LYS A 56 -9.37 10.41 2.67
N TYR A 57 -8.20 10.89 2.30
CA TYR A 57 -7.81 12.30 2.50
C TYR A 57 -8.67 13.28 1.69
N TRP A 58 -9.04 12.91 0.46
CA TRP A 58 -9.84 13.76 -0.44
C TRP A 58 -11.37 13.56 -0.34
N SER A 59 -11.85 12.53 0.37
CA SER A 59 -13.29 12.24 0.47
C SER A 59 -13.94 13.02 1.63
N ASP A 60 -14.33 14.26 1.36
CA ASP A 60 -15.23 15.08 2.19
C ASP A 60 -16.72 14.64 2.06
N SER A 61 -17.02 13.64 1.22
CA SER A 61 -18.41 13.34 0.85
C SER A 61 -18.61 11.88 0.43
N GLY A 62 -18.71 10.97 1.41
CA GLY A 62 -19.46 9.70 1.33
C GLY A 62 -19.15 8.71 0.20
N ARG A 63 -18.14 8.95 -0.63
CA ARG A 63 -17.81 8.10 -1.77
C ARG A 63 -16.80 7.04 -1.33
N PRO A 64 -17.12 5.74 -1.47
CA PRO A 64 -16.13 4.70 -1.24
C PRO A 64 -14.97 4.97 -2.19
N GLY A 65 -13.79 5.15 -1.61
CA GLY A 65 -12.59 5.44 -2.38
C GLY A 65 -12.34 4.35 -3.42
N PHE A 66 -11.76 4.73 -4.55
CA PHE A 66 -11.46 3.80 -5.63
C PHE A 66 -10.41 2.78 -5.14
N VAL A 67 -10.87 1.69 -4.52
CA VAL A 67 -10.01 0.60 -4.09
C VAL A 67 -9.94 -0.37 -5.28
N PHE A 68 -8.80 -0.40 -5.95
CA PHE A 68 -8.50 -1.53 -6.82
C PHE A 68 -8.37 -2.75 -5.91
N PHE A 69 -9.43 -3.56 -5.82
CA PHE A 69 -9.38 -4.84 -5.13
C PHE A 69 -8.51 -5.79 -5.96
N ILE A 70 -7.21 -5.74 -5.70
CA ILE A 70 -6.30 -6.84 -6.04
C ILE A 70 -6.39 -7.79 -4.85
N MET A 71 -7.24 -8.81 -5.00
CA MET A 71 -7.22 -10.01 -4.18
C MET A 71 -6.74 -11.15 -5.08
N ALA A 72 -5.63 -11.76 -4.67
CA ALA A 72 -5.08 -12.96 -5.27
C ALA A 72 -5.87 -14.19 -4.79
#